data_AF-A0A0A7LI73-F1
#
_entry.id   AF-A0A0A7LI73-F1
#
_cell.length_a   1.000
_cell.length_b   1.000
_cell.length_c   1.000
_cell.angle_alpha   90.00
_cell.angle_beta   90.00
_cell.angle_gamma   90.00
#
_symmetry.space_group_name_H-M   'P 1'
#
loop_
_entity.id
_entity.type
_entity.pdbx_description
1 polymer ?
#
loop_
_entity_poly.entity_id
_entity_poly.type
_entity_poly.pdbx_seq_one_letter_code
_entity_poly.pdbx_strand_id
1 'polypeptide(L)'
;MKAFFRFLYEIIGSPQPPADTPVYRDVIFPNIGLLNLGLSLALVVVFYYVINRAMGVATFNKGRHWGIFFFLNAVLAFIIAIWQANAQQATEHSYIYWLATWNAVLSMLWFFVFSLILRRGSTNASTTPF
;
A
#
# COMPACT_ATOMS: atom_id res chain seq x y z
N MET A 1 2.76 -17.30 1.40
CA MET A 1 2.24 -15.93 1.17
C MET A 1 0.76 -15.87 0.83
N LYS A 2 0.22 -16.75 -0.04
CA LYS A 2 -1.22 -16.74 -0.39
C LYS A 2 -2.15 -16.79 0.82
N ALA A 3 -1.90 -17.72 1.77
CA ALA A 3 -2.71 -17.85 2.99
C ALA A 3 -2.70 -16.59 3.87
N PHE A 4 -1.55 -15.90 3.96
CA PHE A 4 -1.43 -14.66 4.72
C PHE A 4 -2.25 -13.52 4.12
N PHE A 5 -2.11 -13.27 2.82
CA PHE A 5 -2.88 -12.21 2.16
C PHE A 5 -4.37 -12.55 2.13
N ARG A 6 -4.73 -13.81 1.90
CA ARG A 6 -6.11 -14.25 2.04
C ARG A 6 -6.67 -13.91 3.42
N PHE A 7 -5.96 -14.28 4.49
CA PHE A 7 -6.36 -13.94 5.84
C PHE A 7 -6.58 -12.43 6.01
N LEU A 8 -5.63 -11.59 5.57
CA LEU A 8 -5.74 -10.14 5.69
C LEU A 8 -6.94 -9.53 4.93
N TYR A 9 -7.19 -9.99 3.70
CA TYR A 9 -8.26 -9.44 2.87
C TYR A 9 -9.64 -10.02 3.22
N GLU A 10 -9.72 -11.19 3.83
CA GLU A 10 -11.02 -11.77 4.25
C GLU A 10 -11.51 -11.22 5.60
N ILE A 11 -10.69 -10.45 6.34
CA ILE A 11 -11.12 -9.74 7.57
C ILE A 11 -12.34 -8.83 7.28
N ILE A 12 -12.38 -8.22 6.10
CA ILE A 12 -13.47 -7.31 5.70
C ILE A 12 -14.68 -8.04 5.08
N GLY A 13 -14.62 -9.37 4.96
CA GLY A 13 -15.67 -10.19 4.37
C GLY A 13 -15.20 -11.07 3.22
N SER A 14 -16.06 -12.01 2.83
CA SER A 14 -15.79 -12.93 1.72
C SER A 14 -15.97 -12.24 0.36
N PRO A 15 -15.18 -12.63 -0.67
CA PRO A 15 -15.36 -12.13 -2.02
C PRO A 15 -16.78 -12.26 -2.56
N GLN A 16 -17.20 -11.26 -3.31
CA GLN A 16 -18.47 -11.26 -4.02
C GLN A 16 -18.26 -10.88 -5.50
N PRO A 17 -18.94 -11.57 -6.44
CA PRO A 17 -19.85 -12.70 -6.20
C PRO A 17 -19.11 -14.00 -5.80
N PRO A 18 -19.79 -14.99 -5.18
CA PRO A 18 -19.11 -16.19 -4.67
C PRO A 18 -18.40 -17.01 -5.76
N ALA A 19 -18.85 -16.91 -7.01
CA ALA A 19 -18.23 -17.55 -8.17
C ALA A 19 -16.76 -17.11 -8.38
N ASP A 20 -16.42 -15.86 -8.06
CA ASP A 20 -15.08 -15.31 -8.26
C ASP A 20 -14.14 -15.54 -7.07
N THR A 21 -14.64 -16.14 -5.99
CA THR A 21 -13.87 -16.42 -4.78
C THR A 21 -12.52 -17.11 -5.05
N PRO A 22 -12.41 -18.11 -5.94
CA PRO A 22 -11.12 -18.72 -6.26
C PRO A 22 -10.15 -17.71 -6.89
N VAL A 23 -10.61 -16.89 -7.85
CA VAL A 23 -9.78 -15.87 -8.52
C VAL A 23 -9.27 -14.84 -7.51
N TYR A 24 -10.12 -14.39 -6.60
CA TYR A 24 -9.73 -13.47 -5.54
C TYR A 24 -8.65 -14.08 -4.63
N ARG A 25 -8.86 -15.31 -4.14
CA ARG A 25 -7.95 -15.97 -3.19
C ARG A 25 -6.61 -16.37 -3.80
N ASP A 26 -6.63 -16.87 -5.03
CA ASP A 26 -5.46 -17.51 -5.63
C ASP A 26 -4.60 -16.55 -6.45
N VAL A 27 -5.20 -15.46 -6.94
CA VAL A 27 -4.54 -14.51 -7.85
C VAL A 27 -4.61 -13.07 -7.34
N ILE A 28 -5.80 -12.52 -7.08
CA ILE A 28 -5.92 -11.09 -6.78
C ILE A 28 -5.27 -10.76 -5.44
N PHE A 29 -5.68 -11.41 -4.34
CA PHE A 29 -5.19 -11.13 -2.99
C PHE A 29 -3.66 -11.23 -2.85
N PRO A 30 -3.00 -12.31 -3.33
CA PRO A 30 -1.55 -12.39 -3.27
C PRO A 30 -0.86 -11.28 -4.07
N ASN A 31 -1.38 -10.95 -5.26
CA ASN A 31 -0.78 -9.96 -6.14
C ASN A 31 -0.92 -8.55 -5.56
N ILE A 32 -2.14 -8.13 -5.18
CA ILE A 32 -2.36 -6.81 -4.59
C ILE A 32 -1.59 -6.67 -3.29
N GLY A 33 -1.53 -7.74 -2.47
CA GLY A 33 -0.79 -7.74 -1.21
C GLY A 33 0.71 -7.53 -1.40
N LEU A 34 1.32 -8.21 -2.38
CA LEU A 34 2.73 -8.02 -2.71
C LEU A 34 3.01 -6.65 -3.31
N LEU A 35 2.17 -6.19 -4.25
CA LEU A 35 2.28 -4.87 -4.84
C LEU A 35 2.14 -3.77 -3.78
N ASN A 36 1.25 -3.97 -2.80
CA ASN A 36 1.03 -3.04 -1.70
C ASN A 36 2.28 -2.92 -0.81
N LEU A 37 2.87 -4.05 -0.42
CA LEU A 37 4.16 -4.05 0.32
C LEU A 37 5.27 -3.39 -0.50
N GLY A 38 5.40 -3.76 -1.78
CA GLY A 38 6.43 -3.24 -2.68
C GLY A 38 6.30 -1.74 -2.91
N LEU A 39 5.09 -1.25 -3.18
CA LEU A 39 4.77 0.17 -3.37
C LEU A 39 5.07 0.97 -2.10
N SER A 40 4.58 0.50 -0.95
CA SER A 40 4.79 1.17 0.34
C SER A 40 6.29 1.27 0.65
N LEU A 41 7.03 0.18 0.47
CA LEU A 41 8.48 0.17 0.67
C LEU A 41 9.19 1.10 -0.31
N ALA A 42 8.85 1.05 -1.59
CA ALA A 42 9.45 1.90 -2.62
C ALA A 42 9.25 3.38 -2.32
N LEU A 43 8.03 3.80 -1.94
CA LEU A 43 7.76 5.19 -1.61
C LEU A 43 8.47 5.65 -0.33
N VAL A 44 8.57 4.79 0.69
CA VAL A 44 9.39 5.08 1.88
C VAL A 44 10.86 5.23 1.50
N VAL A 45 11.39 4.37 0.63
CA VAL A 45 12.78 4.48 0.17
C VAL A 45 13.00 5.77 -0.61
N VAL A 46 12.08 6.11 -1.51
CA VAL A 46 12.12 7.37 -2.26
C VAL A 46 12.11 8.56 -1.30
N PHE A 47 11.21 8.57 -0.33
CA PHE A 47 11.10 9.68 0.63
C PHE A 47 12.36 9.84 1.49
N TYR A 48 12.81 8.77 2.16
CA TYR A 48 13.89 8.87 3.16
C TYR A 48 15.30 8.84 2.57
N TYR A 49 15.52 8.15 1.46
CA TYR A 49 16.87 7.90 0.93
C TYR A 49 17.13 8.48 -0.45
N VAL A 50 16.11 8.72 -1.27
CA VAL A 50 16.32 9.36 -2.58
C VAL A 50 16.16 10.87 -2.43
N ILE A 51 14.98 11.33 -2.05
CA ILE A 51 14.64 12.76 -1.96
C ILE A 51 15.49 13.43 -0.87
N ASN A 52 15.48 12.89 0.35
CA ASN A 52 16.21 13.48 1.47
C ASN A 52 17.74 13.36 1.37
N ARG A 53 18.28 12.48 0.50
CA ARG A 53 19.73 12.41 0.20
C ARG A 53 20.11 13.31 -0.97
N ALA A 54 19.33 13.31 -2.04
CA ALA A 54 19.66 14.01 -3.29
C ALA A 54 19.55 15.53 -3.18
N MET A 55 18.62 16.05 -2.37
CA MET A 55 18.40 17.50 -2.30
C MET A 55 19.45 18.26 -1.50
N GLY A 56 20.34 17.61 -0.74
CA GLY A 56 21.42 18.26 0.03
C GLY A 56 20.95 19.25 1.11
N VAL A 57 19.65 19.52 1.19
CA VAL A 57 18.99 20.47 2.07
C VAL A 57 17.72 19.79 2.59
N ALA A 58 17.42 19.99 3.88
CA ALA A 58 16.33 19.32 4.57
C ALA A 58 14.93 19.88 4.21
N THR A 59 14.64 20.11 2.93
CA THR A 59 13.35 20.64 2.46
C THR A 59 12.20 19.65 2.68
N PHE A 60 12.45 18.33 2.59
CA PHE A 60 11.46 17.27 2.77
C PHE A 60 11.52 16.58 4.15
N ASN A 61 11.78 17.35 5.21
CA ASN A 61 11.88 16.81 6.58
C ASN A 61 10.61 16.99 7.44
N LYS A 62 9.61 17.75 6.96
CA LYS A 62 8.39 18.05 7.73
C LYS A 62 7.39 16.90 7.66
N GLY A 63 6.67 16.68 8.75
CA GLY A 63 5.57 15.70 8.82
C GLY A 63 4.48 15.90 7.76
N ARG A 64 4.27 17.14 7.29
CA ARG A 64 3.35 17.41 6.17
C ARG A 64 3.79 16.75 4.85
N HIS A 65 5.08 16.76 4.54
CA HIS A 65 5.59 16.11 3.32
C HIS A 65 5.47 14.59 3.41
N TRP A 66 5.78 14.03 4.58
CA TRP A 66 5.54 12.61 4.86
C TRP A 66 4.05 12.27 4.70
N GLY A 67 3.15 13.12 5.21
CA GLY A 67 1.70 12.95 5.09
C GLY A 67 1.22 12.95 3.63
N ILE A 68 1.83 13.75 2.75
CA ILE A 68 1.54 13.73 1.31
C ILE A 68 1.91 12.36 0.72
N PHE A 69 3.09 11.82 1.04
CA PHE A 69 3.50 10.49 0.56
C PHE A 69 2.64 9.37 1.14
N PHE A 70 2.23 9.49 2.41
CA PHE A 70 1.32 8.56 3.06
C PHE A 70 -0.04 8.50 2.35
N PHE A 71 -0.63 9.66 2.04
CA PHE A 71 -1.89 9.73 1.31
C PHE A 71 -1.74 9.29 -0.15
N LEU A 72 -0.66 9.70 -0.83
CA LEU A 72 -0.35 9.27 -2.19
C LEU A 72 -0.24 7.74 -2.28
N ASN A 73 0.43 7.12 -1.32
CA ASN A 73 0.55 5.66 -1.22
C ASN A 73 -0.81 4.97 -1.08
N ALA A 74 -1.73 5.55 -0.30
CA ALA A 74 -3.10 5.04 -0.16
C ALA A 74 -3.87 5.11 -1.48
N VAL A 75 -3.81 6.25 -2.18
CA VAL A 75 -4.49 6.47 -3.46
C VAL A 75 -3.94 5.51 -4.54
N LEU A 76 -2.63 5.36 -4.63
CA LEU A 76 -2.01 4.43 -5.58
C LEU A 76 -2.39 2.98 -5.29
N ALA A 77 -2.39 2.56 -4.02
CA ALA A 77 -2.82 1.23 -3.64
C ALA A 77 -4.31 0.98 -3.95
N PHE A 78 -5.17 1.98 -3.76
CA PHE A 78 -6.58 1.90 -4.14
C PHE A 78 -6.74 1.64 -5.65
N ILE A 79 -6.06 2.45 -6.48
CA ILE A 79 -6.10 2.32 -7.94
C ILE A 79 -5.57 0.95 -8.40
N ILE A 80 -4.47 0.48 -7.83
CA ILE A 80 -3.88 -0.82 -8.16
C ILE A 80 -4.86 -1.96 -7.86
N ALA A 81 -5.61 -1.91 -6.76
CA ALA A 81 -6.59 -2.96 -6.43
C ALA A 81 -7.72 -3.02 -7.46
N ILE A 82 -8.25 -1.87 -7.88
CA ILE A 82 -9.27 -1.80 -8.93
C ILE A 82 -8.71 -2.30 -10.25
N TRP A 83 -7.51 -1.84 -10.63
CA TRP A 83 -6.85 -2.27 -11.86
C TRP A 83 -6.62 -3.78 -11.86
N GLN A 84 -6.17 -4.37 -10.75
CA GLN A 84 -5.92 -5.80 -10.66
C GLN A 84 -7.21 -6.63 -10.76
N ALA A 85 -8.30 -6.18 -10.12
CA ALA A 85 -9.60 -6.85 -10.22
C ALA A 85 -10.10 -6.85 -11.68
N ASN A 86 -10.03 -5.71 -12.36
CA ASN A 86 -10.38 -5.56 -13.77
C ASN A 86 -9.48 -6.40 -14.70
N ALA A 87 -8.17 -6.40 -14.45
CA ALA A 87 -7.21 -7.17 -15.24
C ALA A 87 -7.45 -8.69 -15.15
N GLN A 88 -8.00 -9.17 -14.04
CA GLN A 88 -8.41 -10.56 -13.86
C GLN A 88 -9.86 -10.84 -14.29
N GLN A 89 -10.52 -9.85 -14.91
CA GLN A 89 -11.91 -9.95 -15.36
C GLN A 89 -12.87 -10.38 -14.24
N ALA A 90 -12.60 -9.91 -13.01
CA ALA A 90 -13.51 -10.14 -11.90
C ALA A 90 -14.85 -9.48 -12.20
N THR A 91 -15.94 -10.14 -11.82
CA THR A 91 -17.29 -9.63 -12.07
C THR A 91 -17.47 -8.27 -11.39
N GLU A 92 -17.95 -7.30 -12.15
CA GLU A 92 -18.22 -5.95 -11.65
C GLU A 92 -19.20 -6.00 -10.47
N HIS A 93 -18.72 -5.61 -9.30
CA HIS A 93 -19.46 -5.66 -8.06
C HIS A 93 -18.92 -4.61 -7.07
N SER A 94 -19.77 -4.11 -6.17
CA SER A 94 -19.38 -3.13 -5.14
C SER A 94 -18.24 -3.60 -4.24
N TYR A 95 -18.06 -4.92 -4.15
CA TYR A 95 -16.97 -5.56 -3.41
C TYR A 95 -15.58 -5.10 -3.90
N ILE A 96 -15.39 -4.82 -5.19
CA ILE A 96 -14.10 -4.36 -5.73
C ILE A 96 -13.68 -3.05 -5.07
N TYR A 97 -14.62 -2.11 -4.90
CA TYR A 97 -14.36 -0.81 -4.26
C TYR A 97 -14.13 -0.95 -2.75
N TRP A 98 -14.83 -1.87 -2.10
CA TRP A 98 -14.60 -2.18 -0.69
C TRP A 98 -13.21 -2.80 -0.47
N LEU A 99 -12.82 -3.75 -1.33
CA LEU A 99 -11.49 -4.35 -1.37
C LEU A 99 -10.41 -3.28 -1.62
N ALA A 100 -10.64 -2.38 -2.58
CA ALA A 100 -9.70 -1.30 -2.89
C ALA A 100 -9.51 -0.35 -1.71
N THR A 101 -10.60 -0.02 -1.00
CA THR A 101 -10.56 0.80 0.22
C THR A 101 -9.74 0.11 1.30
N TRP A 102 -9.97 -1.19 1.52
CA TRP A 102 -9.19 -1.96 2.49
C TRP A 102 -7.72 -2.09 2.10
N ASN A 103 -7.41 -2.27 0.81
CA ASN A 103 -6.04 -2.27 0.30
C ASN A 103 -5.35 -0.93 0.57
N ALA A 104 -6.04 0.20 0.40
CA ALA A 104 -5.51 1.52 0.71
C ALA A 104 -5.20 1.67 2.22
N VAL A 105 -6.08 1.17 3.09
CA VAL A 105 -5.85 1.15 4.55
C VAL A 105 -4.64 0.29 4.93
N LEU A 106 -4.52 -0.91 4.37
CA LEU A 106 -3.35 -1.76 4.58
C LEU A 106 -2.08 -1.09 4.07
N SER A 107 -2.15 -0.37 2.96
CA SER A 107 -1.01 0.37 2.40
C SER A 107 -0.53 1.49 3.32
N MET A 108 -1.46 2.25 3.89
CA MET A 108 -1.16 3.23 4.92
C MET A 108 -0.45 2.60 6.11
N LEU A 109 -0.94 1.46 6.61
CA LEU A 109 -0.31 0.73 7.70
C LEU A 109 1.12 0.30 7.34
N TRP A 110 1.33 -0.30 6.16
CA TRP A 110 2.67 -0.75 5.74
C TRP A 110 3.65 0.39 5.55
N PHE A 111 3.23 1.48 4.91
CA PHE A 111 4.06 2.68 4.76
C PHE A 111 4.46 3.26 6.10
N PHE A 112 3.53 3.32 7.07
CA PHE A 112 3.84 3.76 8.42
C PHE A 112 4.86 2.84 9.09
N VAL A 113 4.65 1.52 9.06
CA VAL A 113 5.58 0.53 9.63
C VAL A 113 6.97 0.64 9.01
N PHE A 114 7.07 0.69 7.67
CA PHE A 114 8.34 0.85 6.98
C PHE A 114 9.01 2.19 7.29
N SER A 115 8.23 3.27 7.43
CA SER A 115 8.76 4.56 7.87
C SER A 115 9.40 4.47 9.26
N LEU A 116 8.75 3.78 10.22
CA LEU A 116 9.32 3.61 11.56
C LEU A 116 10.65 2.86 11.58
N ILE A 117 10.78 1.87 10.70
CA ILE A 117 11.99 1.04 10.56
C ILE A 117 13.11 1.83 9.86
N LEU A 118 12.81 2.49 8.74
CA LEU A 118 13.81 3.08 7.85
C LEU A 118 14.17 4.53 8.19
N ARG A 119 13.34 5.27 8.95
CA ARG A 119 13.62 6.68 9.30
C ARG A 119 15.01 6.91 9.88
N ARG A 120 15.51 5.99 10.71
CA ARG A 120 16.81 6.11 11.40
C ARG A 120 18.00 6.13 10.43
N GLY A 121 17.84 5.59 9.22
CA GLY A 121 18.88 5.63 8.19
C GLY A 121 18.88 6.92 7.37
N SER A 122 17.89 7.80 7.53
CA SER A 122 17.82 9.06 6.78
C SER A 122 18.68 10.14 7.43
N THR A 123 19.55 10.78 6.65
CA THR A 123 20.43 11.85 7.12
C THR A 123 19.67 13.12 7.53
N ASN A 124 18.55 13.43 6.87
CA ASN A 124 17.85 14.71 6.99
C ASN A 124 16.40 14.60 7.52
N ALA A 125 15.87 13.39 7.71
CA ALA A 125 14.48 13.15 8.13
C ALA A 125 14.37 12.05 9.20
N SER A 126 15.37 11.90 10.08
CA SER A 126 15.42 10.83 11.07
C SER A 126 14.36 10.94 12.18
N THR A 127 13.80 12.12 12.41
CA THR A 127 12.76 12.38 13.42
C THR A 127 11.35 12.15 12.87
N THR A 128 11.10 12.49 11.60
CA THR A 128 9.81 12.33 10.90
C THR A 128 9.37 10.85 10.88
N PRO A 129 8.11 10.51 11.26
CA PRO A 129 6.94 11.38 11.34
C PRO A 129 6.69 12.10 12.67
N PHE A 130 7.60 12.03 13.65
CA PHE A 130 7.43 12.65 14.98
C PHE A 130 8.32 13.87 15.20
#